data_AF-A0A924YRC1-F1
#
_entry.id   AF-A0A924YRC1-F1
#
_cell.length_a   1.000
_cell.length_b   1.000
_cell.length_c   1.000
_cell.angle_alpha   90.00
_cell.angle_beta   90.00
_cell.angle_gamma   90.00
#
_symmetry.space_group_name_H-M   'P 1'
#
loop_
_entity.id
_entity.type
_entity.pdbx_description
1 polymer ?
#
loop_
_entity_poly.entity_id
_entity_poly.type
_entity_poly.pdbx_seq_one_letter_code
_entity_poly.pdbx_strand_id
1 'polypeptide(L)'
;GKTIIEALEGHIGRDYSSDFGIVLMTPDDIGYSKADGIDKSEPRARQNVVLETGMLLASLTRSRMALLVKGHLELPSDLQGFIRFNFNDHVREVVPKLCARLREVGIDIDPTKISAASA
;
A
#
# COMPACT_ATOMS: atom_id res chain seq x y z
N GLY A 1 0.27 -7.73 25.40
CA GLY A 1 -0.34 -6.95 24.31
C GLY A 1 0.02 -7.62 23.00
N LYS A 2 -0.84 -7.58 21.99
CA LYS A 2 -0.53 -8.14 20.66
C LYS A 2 0.58 -7.30 20.00
N THR A 3 1.49 -7.96 19.31
CA THR A 3 2.43 -7.34 18.39
C THR A 3 1.69 -6.76 17.17
N ILE A 4 2.34 -5.87 16.41
CA ILE A 4 1.76 -5.28 15.19
C ILE A 4 1.37 -6.39 14.20
N ILE A 5 2.19 -7.43 14.09
CA ILE A 5 1.95 -8.55 13.18
C ILE A 5 0.74 -9.39 13.61
N GLU A 6 0.59 -9.70 14.90
CA GLU A 6 -0.57 -10.44 15.43
C GLU A 6 -1.88 -9.64 15.31
N ALA A 7 -1.80 -8.30 15.36
CA ALA A 7 -2.95 -7.44 15.10
C ALA A 7 -3.35 -7.50 13.63
N LEU A 8 -2.38 -7.43 12.71
CA LEU A 8 -2.61 -7.56 11.27
C LEU A 8 -3.23 -8.92 10.93
N GLU A 9 -2.65 -10.02 11.43
CA GLU A 9 -3.17 -11.38 11.25
C GLU A 9 -4.63 -11.54 11.71
N GLY A 10 -5.02 -10.85 12.78
CA GLY A 10 -6.41 -10.85 13.24
C GLY A 10 -7.38 -10.20 12.25
N HIS A 11 -6.92 -9.26 11.42
CA HIS A 11 -7.76 -8.56 10.45
C HIS A 11 -7.79 -9.22 9.08
N ILE A 12 -6.67 -9.79 8.64
CA ILE A 12 -6.49 -10.32 7.28
C ILE A 12 -6.49 -11.86 7.23
N GLY A 13 -6.26 -12.52 8.38
CA GLY A 13 -6.17 -13.97 8.49
C GLY A 13 -7.52 -14.68 8.61
N ARG A 14 -7.60 -15.68 9.50
CA ARG A 14 -8.69 -16.70 9.57
C ARG A 14 -10.11 -16.15 9.68
N ASP A 15 -10.28 -14.93 10.16
CA ASP A 15 -11.59 -14.30 10.36
C ASP A 15 -11.96 -13.27 9.25
N TYR A 16 -11.12 -13.09 8.22
CA TYR A 16 -11.36 -12.29 7.00
C TYR A 16 -12.26 -11.07 7.20
N SER A 17 -11.88 -10.17 8.11
CA SER A 17 -12.68 -8.97 8.40
C SER A 17 -12.49 -7.84 7.39
N SER A 18 -11.42 -7.90 6.60
CA SER A 18 -11.02 -6.83 5.68
C SER A 18 -11.41 -7.14 4.24
N ASP A 19 -12.18 -6.26 3.62
CA ASP A 19 -12.57 -6.37 2.21
C ASP A 19 -11.54 -5.80 1.23
N PHE A 20 -10.64 -4.93 1.70
CA PHE A 20 -9.67 -4.22 0.87
C PHE A 20 -8.41 -3.84 1.65
N GLY A 21 -7.25 -3.91 1.01
CA GLY A 21 -5.96 -3.51 1.58
C GLY A 21 -5.40 -2.26 0.93
N ILE A 22 -5.05 -1.25 1.73
CA ILE A 22 -4.35 -0.05 1.27
C ILE A 22 -2.99 -0.04 1.95
N VAL A 23 -1.92 0.01 1.15
CA VAL A 23 -0.55 0.06 1.66
C VAL A 23 0.08 1.40 1.33
N LEU A 24 0.66 2.04 2.34
CA LEU A 24 1.42 3.27 2.18
C LEU A 24 2.90 2.93 2.00
N MET A 25 3.43 3.21 0.81
CA MET A 25 4.82 2.99 0.43
C MET A 25 5.55 4.33 0.46
N THR A 26 6.24 4.60 1.57
CA THR A 26 7.04 5.82 1.76
C THR A 26 8.54 5.52 1.72
N PRO A 27 9.38 6.47 1.26
CA PRO A 27 10.83 6.29 1.16
C PRO A 27 11.51 6.39 2.54
N ASP A 28 11.18 5.47 3.44
CA ASP A 28 11.64 5.50 4.83
C ASP A 28 13.03 4.87 5.03
N ASP A 29 13.42 3.96 4.13
CA ASP A 29 14.70 3.26 4.13
C ASP A 29 15.47 3.53 2.83
N ILE A 30 16.76 3.21 2.82
CA ILE A 30 17.60 3.14 1.62
C ILE A 30 18.05 1.68 1.40
N GLY A 31 18.02 1.22 0.16
CA GLY A 31 18.42 -0.14 -0.21
C GLY A 31 19.28 -0.18 -1.48
N TYR A 32 20.05 -1.25 -1.62
CA TYR A 32 20.78 -1.59 -2.84
C TYR A 32 21.15 -3.07 -2.83
N SER A 33 21.35 -3.63 -4.02
CA SER A 33 21.95 -4.95 -4.18
C SER A 33 23.42 -4.92 -3.76
N LYS A 34 23.89 -5.97 -3.10
CA LYS A 34 25.33 -6.12 -2.78
C LYS A 34 26.22 -6.08 -4.01
N ALA A 35 25.71 -6.55 -5.16
CA ALA A 35 26.45 -6.54 -6.42
C ALA A 35 26.57 -5.13 -7.02
N ASP A 36 25.58 -4.28 -6.79
CA ASP A 36 25.49 -2.93 -7.36
C ASP A 36 26.23 -1.89 -6.49
N GLY A 37 26.39 -2.19 -5.20
CA GLY A 37 27.10 -1.33 -4.25
C GLY A 37 26.32 -0.08 -3.85
N ILE A 38 26.93 0.74 -2.98
CA ILE A 38 26.28 1.92 -2.39
C ILE A 38 25.96 3.02 -3.43
N ASP A 39 26.68 3.06 -4.55
CA ASP A 39 26.47 4.05 -5.62
C ASP A 39 25.13 3.87 -6.34
N LYS A 40 24.48 2.71 -6.14
CA LYS A 40 23.13 2.38 -6.64
C LYS A 40 22.09 2.36 -5.53
N SER A 41 22.36 3.06 -4.42
CA SER A 41 21.41 3.17 -3.33
C SER A 41 20.16 3.94 -3.75
N GLU A 42 19.00 3.33 -3.57
CA GLU A 42 17.70 3.90 -3.90
C GLU A 42 16.83 4.01 -2.65
N PRO A 43 15.95 5.02 -2.56
CA PRO A 43 14.93 5.07 -1.52
C PRO A 43 13.98 3.87 -1.65
N ARG A 44 13.56 3.28 -0.54
CA ARG A 44 12.61 2.16 -0.53
C ARG A 44 11.67 2.23 0.67
N ALA A 45 10.57 1.48 0.58
CA ALA A 45 9.71 1.22 1.73
C ALA A 45 10.43 0.45 2.84
N ARG A 46 9.99 0.62 4.09
CA ARG A 46 10.49 -0.19 5.20
C ARG A 46 10.28 -1.67 4.93
N GLN A 47 11.24 -2.50 5.34
CA GLN A 47 11.16 -3.96 5.13
C GLN A 47 9.89 -4.58 5.73
N ASN A 48 9.44 -4.09 6.90
CA ASN A 48 8.19 -4.55 7.51
C ASN A 48 6.98 -4.27 6.60
N VAL A 49 6.92 -3.08 5.97
CA VAL A 49 5.85 -2.74 5.03
C VAL A 49 5.86 -3.67 3.82
N VAL A 50 7.05 -4.04 3.32
CA VAL A 50 7.17 -5.01 2.21
C VAL A 50 6.65 -6.40 2.64
N LEU A 51 6.99 -6.86 3.84
CA LEU A 51 6.50 -8.13 4.40
C LEU A 51 4.97 -8.13 4.56
N GLU A 52 4.42 -7.08 5.20
CA GLU A 52 2.98 -6.91 5.42
C GLU A 52 2.20 -6.82 4.11
N THR A 53 2.79 -6.22 3.07
CA THR A 53 2.22 -6.23 1.71
C THR A 53 2.10 -7.65 1.16
N GLY A 54 3.12 -8.49 1.37
CA GLY A 54 3.08 -9.90 1.00
C GLY A 54 2.00 -10.67 1.74
N MET A 55 1.82 -10.40 3.03
CA MET A 55 0.74 -11.01 3.83
C MET A 55 -0.65 -10.56 3.39
N LEU A 56 -0.82 -9.28 3.07
CA LEU A 56 -2.05 -8.76 2.48
C LEU A 56 -2.34 -9.43 1.13
N LEU A 57 -1.33 -9.65 0.29
CA LEU A 57 -1.48 -10.39 -0.97
C LEU A 57 -1.82 -11.87 -0.76
N ALA A 58 -1.31 -12.51 0.29
CA ALA A 58 -1.66 -13.89 0.58
C ALA A 58 -3.12 -14.03 1.04
N SER A 59 -3.65 -12.98 1.67
CA SER A 59 -5.00 -12.97 2.24
C SER A 59 -6.04 -12.41 1.26
N LEU A 60 -5.72 -11.33 0.56
CA LEU A 60 -6.58 -10.61 -0.37
C LEU A 60 -6.13 -10.87 -1.81
N THR A 61 -7.00 -10.56 -2.77
CA THR A 61 -6.63 -10.58 -4.18
C THR A 61 -5.95 -9.29 -4.59
N ARG A 62 -5.12 -9.34 -5.65
CA ARG A 62 -4.53 -8.14 -6.27
C ARG A 62 -5.58 -7.08 -6.63
N SER A 63 -6.79 -7.50 -6.99
CA SER A 63 -7.89 -6.58 -7.30
C SER A 63 -8.43 -5.83 -6.07
N ARG A 64 -8.29 -6.40 -4.87
CA ARG A 64 -8.73 -5.81 -3.60
C ARG A 64 -7.58 -5.17 -2.82
N MET A 65 -6.56 -4.70 -3.53
CA MET A 65 -5.43 -4.00 -2.94
C MET A 65 -5.05 -2.75 -3.74
N ALA A 66 -4.53 -1.73 -3.07
CA ALA A 66 -3.93 -0.54 -3.68
C ALA A 66 -2.64 -0.13 -2.96
N LEU A 67 -1.62 0.25 -3.74
CA LEU A 67 -0.38 0.81 -3.24
C LEU A 67 -0.40 2.33 -3.39
N LEU A 68 -0.21 3.07 -2.30
CA LEU A 68 -0.03 4.52 -2.31
C LEU A 68 1.47 4.80 -2.22
N VAL A 69 2.06 5.33 -3.29
CA VAL A 69 3.52 5.43 -3.47
C VAL A 69 3.93 6.90 -3.32
N LYS A 70 4.76 7.21 -2.32
CA LYS A 70 5.25 8.58 -2.09
C LYS A 70 6.50 8.86 -2.93
N GLY A 71 6.39 9.77 -3.89
CA GLY A 71 7.51 10.19 -4.72
C GLY A 71 8.18 9.01 -5.44
N HIS A 72 9.51 9.08 -5.57
CA HIS A 72 10.32 8.01 -6.14
C HIS A 72 10.76 7.01 -5.07
N LEU A 73 10.53 5.73 -5.31
CA LEU A 73 11.09 4.63 -4.52
C LEU A 73 11.26 3.35 -5.33
N GLU A 74 12.27 2.57 -4.99
CA GLU A 74 12.44 1.20 -5.46
C GLU A 74 11.32 0.33 -4.90
N LEU A 75 10.70 -0.46 -5.79
CA LEU A 75 9.65 -1.41 -5.46
C LEU A 75 10.05 -2.81 -5.95
N PRO A 76 9.79 -3.87 -5.16
CA PRO A 76 9.95 -5.24 -5.62
C PRO A 76 9.26 -5.49 -6.96
N SER A 77 9.89 -6.24 -7.84
CA SER A 77 9.37 -6.56 -9.18
C SER A 77 8.00 -7.24 -9.12
N ASP A 78 7.78 -8.11 -8.13
CA ASP A 78 6.50 -8.78 -7.90
C ASP A 78 5.33 -7.80 -7.62
N LEU A 79 5.63 -6.57 -7.16
CA LEU A 79 4.64 -5.53 -6.93
C LEU A 79 4.34 -4.67 -8.17
N GLN A 80 4.99 -4.91 -9.32
CA GLN A 80 4.79 -4.11 -10.55
C GLN A 80 3.40 -4.26 -11.16
N GLY A 81 2.73 -5.39 -10.95
CA GLY A 81 1.37 -5.62 -11.46
C GLY A 81 0.23 -5.05 -10.60
N PHE A 82 0.54 -4.31 -9.54
CA PHE A 82 -0.47 -3.74 -8.63
C PHE A 82 -0.93 -2.36 -9.09
N ILE A 83 -2.17 -2.03 -8.74
CA ILE A 83 -2.67 -0.66 -8.87
C ILE A 83 -1.88 0.23 -7.90
N ARG A 84 -1.28 1.26 -8.48
CA ARG A 84 -0.44 2.23 -7.78
C ARG A 84 -1.00 3.61 -7.94
N PHE A 85 -1.09 4.33 -6.84
CA PHE A 85 -1.42 5.75 -6.84
C PHE A 85 -0.23 6.52 -6.27
N ASN A 86 0.43 7.27 -7.14
CA ASN A 86 1.55 8.10 -6.73
C ASN A 86 1.04 9.41 -6.12
N PHE A 87 1.63 9.83 -5.01
CA PHE A 87 1.45 11.15 -4.39
C PHE A 87 2.81 11.71 -3.99
N ASN A 88 2.94 13.03 -3.85
CA ASN A 88 4.21 13.64 -3.47
C ASN A 88 4.17 14.20 -2.05
N ASP A 89 3.19 15.07 -1.78
CA ASP A 89 3.13 15.85 -0.55
C ASP A 89 2.11 15.24 0.42
N HIS A 90 0.94 14.85 -0.10
CA HIS A 90 -0.16 14.37 0.73
C HIS A 90 -1.03 13.34 0.02
N VAL A 91 -1.50 12.33 0.75
CA VAL A 91 -2.41 11.28 0.24
C VAL A 91 -3.73 11.81 -0.32
N ARG A 92 -4.06 13.09 -0.12
CA ARG A 92 -5.29 13.72 -0.64
C ARG A 92 -5.27 13.79 -2.17
N GLU A 93 -4.07 13.87 -2.75
CA GLU A 93 -3.82 13.86 -4.20
C GLU A 93 -4.41 12.62 -4.89
N VAL A 94 -4.55 11.52 -4.14
CA VAL A 94 -4.98 10.23 -4.66
C VAL A 94 -6.36 9.78 -4.18
N VAL A 95 -6.98 10.51 -3.24
CA VAL A 95 -8.27 10.14 -2.64
C VAL A 95 -9.37 9.89 -3.70
N PRO A 96 -9.59 10.77 -4.70
CA PRO A 96 -10.64 10.52 -5.70
C PRO A 96 -10.42 9.24 -6.50
N LYS A 97 -9.16 8.96 -6.88
CA LYS A 97 -8.79 7.77 -7.66
C LYS A 97 -8.89 6.50 -6.83
N LEU A 98 -8.46 6.56 -5.57
CA LEU A 98 -8.59 5.46 -4.62
C LEU A 98 -10.05 5.11 -4.36
N CYS A 99 -10.91 6.12 -4.14
CA CYS A 99 -12.33 5.90 -3.92
C CYS A 99 -13.05 5.34 -5.16
N ALA A 100 -12.66 5.78 -6.37
CA ALA A 100 -13.15 5.16 -7.61
C ALA A 100 -12.80 3.67 -7.64
N ARG A 101 -11.56 3.31 -7.27
CA ARG A 101 -11.13 1.91 -7.22
C ARG A 101 -11.89 1.08 -6.18
N LEU A 102 -12.15 1.65 -5.01
CA LEU A 102 -12.96 1.00 -3.96
C LEU A 102 -14.38 0.70 -4.47
N ARG A 103 -14.99 1.62 -5.22
CA ARG A 103 -16.31 1.40 -5.82
C ARG A 103 -16.31 0.30 -6.88
N GLU A 104 -15.26 0.18 -7.69
CA GLU A 104 -15.13 -0.90 -8.70
C GLU A 104 -15.15 -2.30 -8.10
N VAL A 105 -14.73 -2.45 -6.83
CA VAL A 105 -14.75 -3.72 -6.10
C VAL A 105 -15.95 -3.88 -5.17
N GLY A 106 -16.94 -2.98 -5.27
CA GLY A 106 -18.20 -3.03 -4.54
C GLY A 106 -18.22 -2.32 -3.20
N ILE A 107 -17.20 -1.50 -2.88
CA ILE A 107 -17.17 -0.69 -1.65
C ILE A 107 -17.76 0.68 -1.95
N ASP A 108 -19.00 0.90 -1.51
CA ASP A 108 -19.67 2.18 -1.69
C ASP A 108 -19.14 3.24 -0.71
N ILE A 109 -18.91 4.43 -1.23
CA ILE A 109 -18.35 5.56 -0.49
C ILE A 109 -19.15 6.80 -0.85
N ASP A 110 -19.69 7.46 0.16
CA ASP A 110 -20.43 8.70 0.02
C ASP A 110 -19.59 9.78 -0.71
N PRO A 111 -20.05 10.31 -1.86
CA PRO A 111 -19.36 11.36 -2.60
C PRO A 111 -18.98 12.58 -1.75
N THR A 112 -19.81 12.96 -0.77
CA THR A 112 -19.55 14.12 0.10
C THR A 112 -18.32 13.92 0.97
N LYS A 113 -18.09 12.68 1.45
CA LYS A 113 -16.90 12.31 2.22
C LYS A 113 -15.64 12.32 1.35
N ILE A 114 -15.75 11.95 0.08
CA ILE A 114 -14.63 12.01 -0.87
C ILE A 114 -14.19 13.45 -1.09
N SER A 115 -15.13 14.36 -1.34
CA SER A 115 -14.82 15.78 -1.52
C SER A 115 -14.17 16.39 -0.28
N ALA A 116 -14.68 16.07 0.91
CA ALA A 116 -14.10 16.54 2.16
C ALA A 116 -12.67 16.01 2.40
N ALA A 117 -12.41 14.74 2.10
CA ALA A 117 -11.08 14.12 2.27
C ALA A 117 -10.05 14.55 1.19
N SER A 118 -10.52 15.12 0.08
CA SER A 118 -9.67 15.60 -1.02
C SER A 118 -9.32 17.09 -0.91
N ALA A 119 -9.97 17.83 -0.02
CA ALA A 119 -9.69 19.23 0.28
C ALA A 119 -8.39 19.38 1.09
#